data_AF-A0A246JTC9-F1
#
_entry.id   AF-A0A246JTC9-F1
#
_cell.length_a   1.000
_cell.length_b   1.000
_cell.length_c   1.000
_cell.angle_alpha   90.00
_cell.angle_beta   90.00
_cell.angle_gamma   90.00
#
_symmetry.space_group_name_H-M   'P 1'
#
loop_
_entity.id
_entity.type
_entity.pdbx_description
1 polymer ?
#
loop_
_entity_poly.entity_id
_entity_poly.type
_entity_poly.pdbx_seq_one_letter_code
_entity_poly.pdbx_strand_id
1 'polypeptide(L)'
;MSDQAEYVPPKVWVWDKDSGGRFANINRPIAGPTHDKDLPVGKHPLQLYSLGTPNGVKVTVMLEELLAAGHSGAEYDAWLINIGEGDQFSSGYVAANPNSKIPVLVDRSGTEPIRVFESGAILIHLAEKFGAFLPTETAKRAETLSWLMWQMGSAPFLGGGFGHFYAYAPTKQEYPINRYAMEVKRQMDVLDRRLAESEYIAGADYTIADMAIWPWYGALAKGLVYDAGEFLQVHEYKNVQRWTDQLATRPAVKRGRMVNRVTGDPASQLRERHDASDFDLRTQDKLEAAE
;
A
#
# COMPACT_ATOMS: atom_id res chain seq x y z
N MET A 1 -42.27 -5.94 -10.58
CA MET A 1 -41.47 -6.35 -9.42
C MET A 1 -40.87 -7.70 -9.79
N SER A 2 -39.58 -7.76 -10.08
CA SER A 2 -38.95 -9.03 -10.46
C SER A 2 -38.62 -9.78 -9.18
N ASP A 3 -39.38 -10.83 -8.90
CA ASP A 3 -39.06 -11.86 -7.90
C ASP A 3 -37.71 -12.52 -8.27
N GLN A 4 -36.61 -11.93 -7.84
CA GLN A 4 -35.37 -12.69 -7.71
C GLN A 4 -35.47 -13.46 -6.40
N ALA A 5 -35.54 -14.78 -6.50
CA ALA A 5 -35.50 -15.65 -5.33
C ALA A 5 -34.28 -15.31 -4.46
N GLU A 6 -34.50 -15.25 -3.14
CA GLU A 6 -33.44 -14.99 -2.15
C GLU A 6 -32.34 -16.05 -2.28
N TYR A 7 -31.08 -15.60 -2.25
CA TYR A 7 -29.94 -16.51 -2.32
C TYR A 7 -29.84 -17.34 -1.04
N VAL A 8 -29.81 -18.67 -1.19
CA VAL A 8 -29.57 -19.62 -0.09
C VAL A 8 -28.15 -20.17 -0.22
N PRO A 9 -27.22 -19.85 0.69
CA PRO A 9 -25.88 -20.43 0.67
C PRO A 9 -25.93 -21.96 0.72
N PRO A 10 -25.10 -22.67 -0.08
CA PRO A 10 -25.03 -24.13 0.00
C PRO A 10 -24.41 -24.57 1.34
N LYS A 11 -24.72 -25.80 1.77
CA LYS A 11 -24.12 -26.39 2.98
C LYS A 11 -22.59 -26.44 2.92
N VAL A 12 -22.04 -26.63 1.73
CA VAL A 12 -20.60 -26.63 1.45
C VAL A 12 -20.37 -25.68 0.29
N TRP A 13 -19.51 -24.68 0.49
CA TRP A 13 -19.12 -23.77 -0.57
C TRP A 13 -18.30 -24.49 -1.63
N VAL A 14 -18.57 -24.20 -2.89
CA VAL A 14 -17.85 -24.73 -4.06
C VAL A 14 -17.40 -23.56 -4.93
N TRP A 15 -16.25 -23.70 -5.58
CA TRP A 15 -15.78 -22.74 -6.57
C TRP A 15 -16.35 -23.12 -7.94
N ASP A 16 -17.64 -22.85 -8.15
CA ASP A 16 -18.39 -23.22 -9.36
C ASP A 16 -18.52 -22.08 -10.39
N LYS A 17 -18.21 -20.85 -9.97
CA LYS A 17 -18.20 -19.64 -10.79
C LYS A 17 -17.01 -18.76 -10.42
N ASP A 18 -16.44 -18.11 -11.44
CA ASP A 18 -15.53 -17.01 -11.19
C ASP A 18 -16.26 -15.91 -10.41
N SER A 19 -15.55 -15.25 -9.49
CA SER A 19 -16.15 -14.20 -8.65
C SER A 19 -16.69 -13.00 -9.43
N GLY A 20 -16.36 -12.91 -10.73
CA GLY A 20 -16.59 -11.74 -11.57
C GLY A 20 -15.74 -10.54 -11.15
N GLY A 21 -15.86 -9.45 -11.91
CA GLY A 21 -15.16 -8.18 -11.63
C GLY A 21 -13.68 -8.17 -12.05
N ARG A 22 -12.99 -7.07 -11.71
CA ARG A 22 -11.65 -6.73 -12.21
C ARG A 22 -10.55 -7.76 -11.89
N PHE A 23 -10.70 -8.54 -10.82
CA PHE A 23 -9.66 -9.45 -10.31
C PHE A 23 -10.03 -10.94 -10.41
N ALA A 24 -11.05 -11.28 -11.21
CA ALA A 24 -11.52 -12.65 -11.35
C ALA A 24 -10.43 -13.62 -11.86
N ASN A 25 -9.52 -13.14 -12.71
CA ASN A 25 -8.43 -13.95 -13.29
C ASN A 25 -7.34 -14.35 -12.28
N ILE A 26 -7.27 -13.69 -11.12
CA ILE A 26 -6.20 -13.92 -10.12
C ILE A 26 -6.72 -14.42 -8.77
N ASN A 27 -7.99 -14.16 -8.42
CA ASN A 27 -8.57 -14.59 -7.15
C ASN A 27 -8.85 -16.09 -7.16
N ARG A 28 -8.36 -16.82 -6.15
CA ARG A 28 -8.49 -18.27 -6.05
C ARG A 28 -8.73 -18.71 -4.60
N PRO A 29 -9.40 -19.84 -4.36
CA PRO A 29 -9.59 -20.41 -3.02
C PRO A 29 -8.36 -21.19 -2.51
N ILE A 30 -7.30 -21.28 -3.31
CA ILE A 30 -6.05 -21.99 -2.99
C ILE A 30 -4.85 -21.05 -3.12
N ALA A 31 -3.84 -21.27 -2.28
CA ALA A 31 -2.57 -20.56 -2.32
C ALA A 31 -1.51 -21.35 -3.10
N GLY A 32 -0.29 -20.81 -3.15
CA GLY A 32 0.88 -21.47 -3.76
C GLY A 32 1.20 -21.00 -5.18
N PRO A 33 2.37 -21.44 -5.69
CA PRO A 33 2.87 -20.98 -6.97
C PRO A 33 2.07 -21.55 -8.14
N THR A 34 2.01 -20.80 -9.24
CA THR A 34 1.38 -21.23 -10.51
C THR A 34 2.38 -21.45 -11.64
N HIS A 35 3.59 -20.92 -11.49
CA HIS A 35 4.64 -21.02 -12.49
C HIS A 35 6.01 -20.86 -11.83
N ASP A 36 7.02 -21.47 -12.46
CA ASP A 36 8.41 -21.35 -12.03
C ASP A 36 9.03 -20.07 -12.61
N LYS A 37 9.46 -19.18 -11.72
CA LYS A 37 10.16 -17.94 -12.06
C LYS A 37 10.88 -17.42 -10.81
N ASP A 38 12.19 -17.27 -10.92
CA ASP A 38 13.00 -16.67 -9.87
C ASP A 38 12.82 -15.16 -9.82
N LEU A 39 13.02 -14.58 -8.64
CA LEU A 39 13.01 -13.14 -8.46
C LEU A 39 14.34 -12.53 -8.92
N PRO A 40 14.34 -11.42 -9.68
CA PRO A 40 15.57 -10.71 -10.01
C PRO A 40 16.25 -10.15 -8.76
N VAL A 41 17.57 -10.01 -8.79
CA VAL A 41 18.37 -9.46 -7.68
C VAL A 41 19.33 -8.43 -8.24
N GLY A 42 19.23 -7.19 -7.75
CA GLY A 42 20.10 -6.09 -8.15
C GLY A 42 21.31 -5.91 -7.23
N LYS A 43 21.95 -4.74 -7.36
CA LYS A 43 23.22 -4.42 -6.67
C LYS A 43 23.03 -3.97 -5.22
N HIS A 44 21.82 -3.54 -4.85
CA HIS A 44 21.57 -2.87 -3.58
C HIS A 44 21.25 -3.84 -2.44
N PRO A 45 21.50 -3.46 -1.17
CA PRO A 45 21.27 -4.32 -0.03
C PRO A 45 19.79 -4.69 0.18
N LEU A 46 18.86 -3.84 -0.22
CA LEU A 46 17.42 -4.08 -0.02
C LEU A 46 16.76 -4.37 -1.37
N GLN A 47 16.17 -5.57 -1.51
CA GLN A 47 15.44 -5.97 -2.71
C GLN A 47 13.94 -5.91 -2.43
N LEU A 48 13.24 -4.96 -3.03
CA LEU A 48 11.81 -4.76 -2.91
C LEU A 48 11.10 -5.32 -4.16
N TYR A 49 10.08 -6.14 -3.96
CA TYR A 49 9.21 -6.67 -5.01
C TYR A 49 7.79 -6.17 -4.76
N SER A 50 7.35 -5.21 -5.57
CA SER A 50 6.20 -4.37 -5.22
C SER A 50 5.43 -3.83 -6.43
N LEU A 51 4.36 -3.10 -6.13
CA LEU A 51 3.58 -2.31 -7.06
C LEU A 51 3.17 -1.03 -6.35
N GLY A 52 3.13 0.10 -7.08
CA GLY A 52 2.80 1.45 -6.60
C GLY A 52 1.35 1.66 -6.14
N THR A 53 0.74 0.64 -5.54
CA THR A 53 -0.49 0.71 -4.76
C THR A 53 -0.24 1.40 -3.42
N PRO A 54 -1.29 1.81 -2.67
CA PRO A 54 -1.12 2.33 -1.33
C PRO A 54 -0.23 1.48 -0.42
N ASN A 55 -0.28 0.14 -0.50
CA ASN A 55 0.58 -0.73 0.34
C ASN A 55 2.06 -0.70 -0.09
N GLY A 56 2.34 -0.64 -1.39
CA GLY A 56 3.71 -0.55 -1.89
C GLY A 56 4.34 0.82 -1.57
N VAL A 57 3.54 1.89 -1.71
CA VAL A 57 3.97 3.27 -1.44
C VAL A 57 4.44 3.46 0.00
N LYS A 58 3.86 2.76 0.98
CA LYS A 58 4.34 2.81 2.38
C LYS A 58 5.84 2.50 2.47
N VAL A 59 6.27 1.45 1.78
CA VAL A 59 7.64 0.94 1.86
C VAL A 59 8.60 1.82 1.06
N THR A 60 8.21 2.24 -0.15
CA THR A 60 9.05 3.11 -0.97
C THR A 60 9.20 4.50 -0.35
N VAL A 61 8.16 5.05 0.30
CA VAL A 61 8.28 6.27 1.10
C VAL A 61 9.22 6.07 2.28
N MET A 62 9.11 4.97 3.03
CA MET A 62 10.04 4.68 4.14
C MET A 62 11.50 4.61 3.66
N LEU A 63 11.77 3.92 2.56
CA LEU A 63 13.12 3.82 1.99
C LEU A 63 13.66 5.19 1.56
N GLU A 64 12.83 6.00 0.89
CA GLU A 64 13.21 7.36 0.49
C GLU A 64 13.41 8.31 1.68
N GLU A 65 12.64 8.14 2.75
CA GLU A 65 12.79 8.90 4.00
C GLU A 65 14.09 8.53 4.73
N LEU A 66 14.45 7.24 4.75
CA LEU A 66 15.72 6.78 5.29
C LEU A 66 16.91 7.31 4.48
N LEU A 67 16.83 7.28 3.16
CA LEU A 67 17.86 7.85 2.28
C LEU A 67 17.99 9.37 2.50
N ALA A 68 16.86 10.09 2.62
CA ALA A 68 16.85 11.52 2.92
C ALA A 68 17.44 11.84 4.31
N ALA A 69 17.31 10.92 5.27
CA ALA A 69 17.93 11.01 6.60
C ALA A 69 19.42 10.59 6.62
N GLY A 70 20.00 10.22 5.47
CA GLY A 70 21.42 9.88 5.34
C GLY A 70 21.77 8.41 5.58
N HIS A 71 20.78 7.52 5.69
CA HIS A 71 21.03 6.08 5.85
C HIS A 71 21.34 5.44 4.49
N SER A 72 22.60 5.48 4.05
CA SER A 72 23.04 4.88 2.78
C SER A 72 22.79 3.37 2.68
N GLY A 73 22.72 2.67 3.82
CA GLY A 73 22.33 1.25 3.85
C GLY A 73 20.88 0.97 3.44
N ALA A 74 20.06 2.01 3.26
CA ALA A 74 18.68 1.91 2.80
C ALA A 74 18.54 1.94 1.26
N GLU A 75 19.66 1.99 0.53
CA GLU A 75 19.66 1.83 -0.93
C GLU A 75 18.97 0.52 -1.34
N TYR A 76 18.16 0.58 -2.40
CA TYR A 76 17.25 -0.49 -2.74
C TYR A 76 17.02 -0.66 -4.25
N ASP A 77 16.76 -1.90 -4.66
CA ASP A 77 16.19 -2.21 -5.97
C ASP A 77 14.69 -2.48 -5.79
N ALA A 78 13.83 -1.73 -6.47
CA ALA A 78 12.38 -1.91 -6.46
C ALA A 78 11.89 -2.49 -7.78
N TRP A 79 11.73 -3.80 -7.79
CA TRP A 79 11.24 -4.59 -8.91
C TRP A 79 9.72 -4.56 -9.01
N LEU A 80 9.21 -4.37 -10.23
CA LEU A 80 7.79 -4.31 -10.50
C LEU A 80 7.18 -5.72 -10.47
N ILE A 81 6.07 -5.86 -9.74
CA ILE A 81 5.26 -7.08 -9.67
C ILE A 81 3.87 -6.75 -10.19
N ASN A 82 3.56 -7.18 -11.41
CA ASN A 82 2.27 -6.92 -12.01
C ASN A 82 1.21 -7.87 -11.44
N ILE A 83 0.51 -7.40 -10.41
CA ILE A 83 -0.49 -8.22 -9.72
C ILE A 83 -1.67 -8.63 -10.61
N GLY A 84 -1.93 -7.88 -11.69
CA GLY A 84 -3.00 -8.17 -12.65
C GLY A 84 -2.67 -9.33 -13.60
N GLU A 85 -1.38 -9.61 -13.78
CA GLU A 85 -0.85 -10.70 -14.62
C GLU A 85 -0.45 -11.94 -13.81
N GLY A 86 -0.48 -11.84 -12.47
CA GLY A 86 -0.24 -12.99 -11.59
C GLY A 86 1.23 -13.20 -11.21
N ASP A 87 2.12 -12.21 -11.39
CA ASP A 87 3.54 -12.30 -11.00
C ASP A 87 3.75 -12.72 -9.53
N GLN A 88 2.82 -12.34 -8.65
CA GLN A 88 2.81 -12.68 -7.23
C GLN A 88 2.66 -14.18 -6.96
N PHE A 89 2.33 -14.98 -7.97
CA PHE A 89 2.21 -16.43 -7.90
C PHE A 89 3.41 -17.18 -8.51
N SER A 90 4.50 -16.48 -8.85
CA SER A 90 5.76 -17.15 -9.23
C SER A 90 6.37 -17.91 -8.06
N SER A 91 7.11 -18.99 -8.33
CA SER A 91 7.82 -19.76 -7.31
C SER A 91 8.74 -18.90 -6.44
N GLY A 92 9.51 -17.99 -7.04
CA GLY A 92 10.36 -17.05 -6.31
C GLY A 92 9.58 -16.08 -5.42
N TYR A 93 8.47 -15.53 -5.91
CA TYR A 93 7.64 -14.63 -5.12
C TYR A 93 6.98 -15.32 -3.94
N VAL A 94 6.42 -16.53 -4.14
CA VAL A 94 5.80 -17.32 -3.07
C VAL A 94 6.84 -17.76 -2.03
N ALA A 95 8.07 -18.06 -2.45
CA ALA A 95 9.18 -18.32 -1.54
C ALA A 95 9.54 -17.08 -0.68
N ALA A 96 9.36 -15.86 -1.19
CA ALA A 96 9.54 -14.63 -0.42
C ALA A 96 8.31 -14.26 0.43
N ASN A 97 7.09 -14.53 -0.07
CA ASN A 97 5.84 -14.32 0.65
C ASN A 97 4.79 -15.41 0.30
N PRO A 98 4.52 -16.34 1.22
CA PRO A 98 3.54 -17.40 0.98
C PRO A 98 2.10 -16.87 0.81
N ASN A 99 1.81 -15.63 1.22
CA ASN A 99 0.52 -14.97 1.04
C ASN A 99 0.31 -14.40 -0.38
N SER A 100 1.35 -14.39 -1.23
CA SER A 100 1.27 -13.88 -2.61
C SER A 100 0.71 -12.45 -2.70
N LYS A 101 1.16 -11.54 -1.83
CA LYS A 101 0.77 -10.11 -1.87
C LYS A 101 1.98 -9.20 -1.79
N ILE A 102 1.95 -8.12 -2.59
CA ILE A 102 2.87 -7.00 -2.46
C ILE A 102 2.55 -6.15 -1.21
N PRO A 103 3.54 -5.43 -0.66
CA PRO A 103 4.98 -5.51 -0.95
C PRO A 103 5.68 -6.66 -0.21
N VAL A 104 6.85 -7.06 -0.74
CA VAL A 104 7.80 -7.98 -0.09
C VAL A 104 9.20 -7.42 -0.20
N LEU A 105 9.96 -7.46 0.89
CA LEU A 105 11.35 -7.04 0.95
C LEU A 105 12.25 -8.22 1.30
N VAL A 106 13.37 -8.36 0.60
CA VAL A 106 14.46 -9.27 0.94
C VAL A 106 15.68 -8.43 1.32
N ASP A 107 16.00 -8.40 2.61
CA ASP A 107 17.18 -7.71 3.15
C ASP A 107 18.41 -8.58 2.94
N ARG A 108 19.30 -8.15 2.05
CA ARG A 108 20.56 -8.80 1.68
C ARG A 108 21.79 -8.07 2.23
N SER A 109 21.61 -7.20 3.23
CA SER A 109 22.74 -6.48 3.84
C SER A 109 23.61 -7.33 4.77
N GLY A 110 23.08 -8.48 5.23
CA GLY A 110 23.79 -9.45 6.05
C GLY A 110 24.37 -10.61 5.24
N THR A 111 24.96 -11.58 5.94
CA THR A 111 25.50 -12.82 5.32
C THR A 111 24.40 -13.69 4.71
N GLU A 112 23.24 -13.73 5.37
CA GLU A 112 22.07 -14.49 4.93
C GLU A 112 20.90 -13.55 4.63
N PRO A 113 20.20 -13.71 3.49
CA PRO A 113 19.04 -12.89 3.17
C PRO A 113 17.87 -13.08 4.15
N ILE A 114 17.25 -11.98 4.58
CA ILE A 114 16.06 -11.99 5.44
C ILE A 114 14.84 -11.56 4.62
N ARG A 115 13.88 -12.45 4.43
CA ARG A 115 12.58 -12.10 3.82
C ARG A 115 11.66 -11.44 4.84
N VAL A 116 11.02 -10.34 4.45
CA VAL A 116 10.04 -9.60 5.24
C VAL A 116 8.85 -9.28 4.35
N PHE A 117 7.68 -9.79 4.70
CA PHE A 117 6.42 -9.54 3.99
C PHE A 117 5.39 -8.95 4.94
N GLU A 118 4.33 -8.37 4.38
CA GLU A 118 3.41 -7.41 5.02
C GLU A 118 4.02 -6.02 5.21
N SER A 119 3.33 -5.01 4.66
CA SER A 119 3.83 -3.63 4.65
C SER A 119 4.15 -3.07 6.03
N GLY A 120 3.35 -3.39 7.06
CA GLY A 120 3.61 -2.97 8.44
C GLY A 120 4.85 -3.64 9.06
N ALA A 121 5.08 -4.92 8.77
CA ALA A 121 6.28 -5.63 9.23
C ALA A 121 7.54 -5.08 8.56
N ILE A 122 7.47 -4.76 7.26
CA ILE A 122 8.58 -4.12 6.53
C ILE A 122 8.89 -2.75 7.13
N LEU A 123 7.88 -1.93 7.44
CA LEU A 123 8.08 -0.64 8.10
C LEU A 123 8.78 -0.77 9.47
N ILE A 124 8.35 -1.73 10.29
CA ILE A 124 8.97 -2.01 11.60
C ILE A 124 10.43 -2.47 11.40
N HIS A 125 10.67 -3.44 10.52
CA HIS A 125 12.02 -3.96 10.23
C HIS A 125 12.98 -2.84 9.83
N LEU A 126 12.57 -1.98 8.90
CA LEU A 126 13.39 -0.86 8.44
C LEU A 126 13.59 0.18 9.55
N ALA A 127 12.55 0.49 10.32
CA ALA A 127 12.66 1.46 11.41
C ALA A 127 13.62 0.99 12.52
N GLU A 128 13.56 -0.29 12.88
CA GLU A 128 14.47 -0.88 13.87
C GLU A 128 15.90 -1.02 13.34
N LYS A 129 16.06 -1.46 12.09
CA LYS A 129 17.37 -1.61 11.43
C LYS A 129 18.16 -0.31 11.42
N PHE A 130 17.50 0.82 11.15
CA PHE A 130 18.16 2.12 11.01
C PHE A 130 17.99 3.03 12.23
N GLY A 131 17.18 2.63 13.22
CA GLY A 131 16.92 3.44 14.41
C GLY A 131 16.17 4.74 14.10
N ALA A 132 15.26 4.72 13.13
CA ALA A 132 14.58 5.92 12.61
C ALA A 132 13.07 5.71 12.48
N PHE A 133 12.29 6.78 12.67
CA PHE A 133 10.82 6.85 12.46
C PHE A 133 9.96 5.93 13.35
N LEU A 134 10.56 5.26 14.34
CA LEU A 134 9.87 4.52 15.39
C LEU A 134 10.54 4.85 16.73
N PRO A 135 9.84 5.57 17.65
CA PRO A 135 10.41 5.92 18.95
C PRO A 135 10.86 4.69 19.75
N THR A 136 11.92 4.86 20.54
CA THR A 136 12.41 3.85 21.50
C THR A 136 11.83 4.05 22.90
N GLU A 137 11.37 5.25 23.22
CA GLU A 137 10.65 5.55 24.46
C GLU A 137 9.34 4.74 24.53
N THR A 138 9.16 3.97 25.61
CA THR A 138 8.10 2.96 25.74
C THR A 138 6.70 3.49 25.40
N ALA A 139 6.31 4.64 25.94
CA ALA A 139 4.98 5.21 25.75
C ALA A 139 4.74 5.63 24.29
N LYS A 140 5.69 6.39 23.71
CA LYS A 140 5.60 6.83 22.31
C LYS A 140 5.64 5.65 21.34
N ARG A 141 6.49 4.65 21.61
CA ARG A 141 6.56 3.43 20.81
C ARG A 141 5.22 2.68 20.82
N ALA A 142 4.60 2.54 21.98
CA ALA A 142 3.30 1.88 22.11
C ALA A 142 2.21 2.63 21.32
N GLU A 143 2.21 3.97 21.36
CA GLU A 143 1.27 4.80 20.59
C GLU A 143 1.49 4.64 19.08
N THR A 144 2.74 4.73 18.60
CA THR A 144 3.07 4.52 17.19
C THR A 144 2.65 3.14 16.70
N LEU A 145 2.94 2.08 17.47
CA LEU A 145 2.56 0.72 17.10
C LEU A 145 1.04 0.52 17.13
N SER A 146 0.32 1.18 18.05
CA SER A 146 -1.14 1.14 18.10
C SER A 146 -1.76 1.71 16.81
N TRP A 147 -1.28 2.86 16.34
CA TRP A 147 -1.74 3.45 15.07
C TRP A 147 -1.31 2.68 13.83
N LEU A 148 -0.11 2.11 13.84
CA LEU A 148 0.34 1.23 12.76
C LEU A 148 -0.55 -0.01 12.65
N MET A 149 -0.85 -0.67 13.77
CA MET A 149 -1.71 -1.85 13.79
C MET A 149 -3.16 -1.51 13.50
N TRP A 150 -3.65 -0.35 13.96
CA TRP A 150 -4.94 0.20 13.53
C TRP A 150 -5.01 0.27 12.00
N GLN A 151 -3.95 0.79 11.35
CA GLN A 151 -3.89 0.90 9.89
C GLN A 151 -3.90 -0.46 9.18
N MET A 152 -3.15 -1.43 9.71
CA MET A 152 -3.16 -2.82 9.17
C MET A 152 -4.55 -3.45 9.28
N GLY A 153 -5.27 -3.21 10.37
CA GLY A 153 -6.62 -3.73 10.60
C GLY A 153 -7.73 -2.97 9.87
N SER A 154 -7.53 -1.68 9.56
CA SER A 154 -8.55 -0.79 8.98
C SER A 154 -8.56 -0.80 7.45
N ALA A 155 -7.39 -0.85 6.81
CA ALA A 155 -7.26 -0.83 5.35
C ALA A 155 -8.04 -1.94 4.61
N PRO A 156 -8.19 -3.17 5.13
CA PRO A 156 -9.03 -4.17 4.51
C PRO A 156 -10.50 -3.73 4.35
N PHE A 157 -11.05 -2.93 5.27
CA PHE A 157 -12.40 -2.38 5.14
C PHE A 157 -12.47 -1.30 4.05
N LEU A 158 -11.44 -0.46 3.93
CA LEU A 158 -11.36 0.57 2.89
C LEU A 158 -11.15 -0.02 1.49
N GLY A 159 -10.14 -0.87 1.31
CA GLY A 159 -9.82 -1.43 0.01
C GLY A 159 -10.66 -2.65 -0.36
N GLY A 160 -10.63 -3.69 0.48
CA GLY A 160 -11.29 -4.98 0.23
C GLY A 160 -12.79 -4.97 0.48
N GLY A 161 -13.28 -4.03 1.30
CA GLY A 161 -14.70 -3.74 1.49
C GLY A 161 -15.15 -2.65 0.53
N PHE A 162 -15.03 -1.39 0.96
CA PHE A 162 -15.57 -0.24 0.25
C PHE A 162 -15.09 -0.16 -1.20
N GLY A 163 -13.78 -0.14 -1.45
CA GLY A 163 -13.20 -0.04 -2.79
C GLY A 163 -13.65 -1.18 -3.71
N HIS A 164 -13.74 -2.42 -3.19
CA HIS A 164 -14.26 -3.55 -3.96
C HIS A 164 -15.73 -3.34 -4.36
N PHE A 165 -16.63 -3.18 -3.39
CA PHE A 165 -18.08 -3.09 -3.66
C PHE A 165 -18.47 -1.79 -4.37
N TYR A 166 -17.76 -0.69 -4.13
CA TYR A 166 -18.03 0.60 -4.74
C TYR A 166 -17.40 0.74 -6.13
N ALA A 167 -16.17 0.27 -6.38
CA ALA A 167 -15.46 0.55 -7.63
C ALA A 167 -15.28 -0.67 -8.56
N TYR A 168 -15.16 -1.90 -8.03
CA TYR A 168 -14.72 -3.05 -8.83
C TYR A 168 -15.73 -4.19 -8.99
N ALA A 169 -16.70 -4.31 -8.09
CA ALA A 169 -17.75 -5.31 -8.18
C ALA A 169 -18.55 -5.11 -9.49
N PRO A 170 -18.90 -6.20 -10.20
CA PRO A 170 -19.58 -6.11 -11.49
C PRO A 170 -21.02 -5.58 -11.36
N THR A 171 -21.60 -5.63 -10.16
CA THR A 171 -22.94 -5.10 -9.85
C THR A 171 -22.90 -4.27 -8.58
N LYS A 172 -23.70 -3.20 -8.54
CA LYS A 172 -23.85 -2.36 -7.34
C LYS A 172 -24.81 -3.02 -6.37
N GLN A 173 -24.34 -3.24 -5.16
CA GLN A 173 -25.10 -3.88 -4.09
C GLN A 173 -25.23 -2.88 -2.94
N GLU A 174 -26.44 -2.41 -2.68
CA GLU A 174 -26.70 -1.34 -1.71
C GLU A 174 -26.21 -1.70 -0.31
N TYR A 175 -26.53 -2.90 0.18
CA TYR A 175 -26.17 -3.33 1.53
C TYR A 175 -24.66 -3.29 1.81
N PRO A 176 -23.78 -3.98 1.04
CA PRO A 176 -22.35 -3.93 1.31
C PRO A 176 -21.74 -2.55 1.02
N ILE A 177 -22.23 -1.80 0.02
CA ILE A 177 -21.77 -0.42 -0.22
C ILE A 177 -22.05 0.44 1.01
N ASN A 178 -23.28 0.44 1.53
CA ASN A 178 -23.66 1.21 2.72
C ASN A 178 -22.86 0.78 3.95
N ARG A 179 -22.70 -0.53 4.18
CA ARG A 179 -21.91 -1.07 5.30
C ARG A 179 -20.48 -0.55 5.29
N TYR A 180 -19.79 -0.64 4.15
CA TYR A 180 -18.37 -0.28 4.10
C TYR A 180 -18.15 1.22 3.92
N ALA A 181 -19.06 1.95 3.28
CA ALA A 181 -19.02 3.41 3.26
C ALA A 181 -19.16 4.00 4.67
N MET A 182 -20.08 3.46 5.48
CA MET A 182 -20.25 3.85 6.89
C MET A 182 -18.97 3.62 7.69
N GLU A 183 -18.35 2.44 7.56
CA GLU A 183 -17.10 2.13 8.27
C GLU A 183 -15.93 3.00 7.78
N VAL A 184 -15.80 3.26 6.48
CA VAL A 184 -14.74 4.15 5.96
C VAL A 184 -14.93 5.58 6.46
N LYS A 185 -16.17 6.11 6.48
CA LYS A 185 -16.46 7.42 7.07
C LYS A 185 -16.11 7.46 8.56
N ARG A 186 -16.39 6.38 9.31
CA ARG A 186 -15.99 6.26 10.72
C ARG A 186 -14.47 6.26 10.90
N GLN A 187 -13.73 5.55 10.04
CA GLN A 187 -12.27 5.55 10.06
C GLN A 187 -11.69 6.94 9.75
N MET A 188 -12.25 7.63 8.75
CA MET A 188 -11.90 9.02 8.44
C MET A 188 -12.19 9.95 9.63
N ASP A 189 -13.32 9.79 10.33
CA ASP A 189 -13.66 10.58 11.51
C ASP A 189 -12.71 10.31 12.70
N VAL A 190 -12.29 9.05 12.91
CA VAL A 190 -11.27 8.71 13.92
C VAL A 190 -9.96 9.43 13.63
N LEU A 191 -9.50 9.40 12.38
CA LEU A 191 -8.28 10.10 11.97
C LEU A 191 -8.43 11.62 12.11
N ASP A 192 -9.56 12.18 11.70
CA ASP A 192 -9.79 13.62 11.74
C ASP A 192 -9.79 14.17 13.17
N ARG A 193 -10.48 13.47 14.09
CA ARG A 193 -10.49 13.80 15.51
C ARG A 193 -9.10 13.70 16.12
N ARG A 194 -8.35 12.63 15.81
CA ARG A 194 -6.98 12.49 16.32
C ARG A 194 -6.08 13.61 15.84
N LEU A 195 -6.14 13.93 14.55
CA LEU A 195 -5.33 14.97 13.94
C LEU A 195 -5.77 16.38 14.34
N ALA A 196 -6.98 16.58 14.89
CA ALA A 196 -7.37 17.86 15.49
C ALA A 196 -6.53 18.19 16.74
N GLU A 197 -6.04 17.16 17.45
CA GLU A 197 -5.32 17.29 18.73
C GLU A 197 -3.81 17.11 18.61
N SER A 198 -3.32 16.67 17.44
CA SER A 198 -1.94 16.27 17.23
C SER A 198 -1.45 16.66 15.84
N GLU A 199 -0.15 16.93 15.70
CA GLU A 199 0.44 17.26 14.39
C GLU A 199 0.48 16.03 13.47
N TYR A 200 0.97 14.91 14.01
CA TYR A 200 1.02 13.60 13.36
C TYR A 200 0.18 12.59 14.14
N ILE A 201 -0.06 11.42 13.54
CA ILE A 201 -1.06 10.49 14.09
C ILE A 201 -0.68 9.98 15.48
N ALA A 202 0.60 9.71 15.71
CA ALA A 202 1.12 9.15 16.95
C ALA A 202 1.65 10.22 17.94
N GLY A 203 1.54 11.51 17.62
CA GLY A 203 2.04 12.60 18.46
C GLY A 203 2.66 13.74 17.65
N ALA A 204 3.68 14.36 18.22
CA ALA A 204 4.37 15.51 17.61
C ALA A 204 5.38 15.11 16.52
N ASP A 205 5.81 13.85 16.47
CA ASP A 205 6.83 13.38 15.54
C ASP A 205 6.22 12.57 14.39
N TYR A 206 6.80 12.71 13.18
CA TYR A 206 6.46 11.89 12.02
C TYR A 206 7.01 10.47 12.17
N THR A 207 6.15 9.46 12.01
CA THR A 207 6.52 8.06 12.26
C THR A 207 6.08 7.12 11.14
N ILE A 208 6.49 5.84 11.25
CA ILE A 208 5.99 4.77 10.38
C ILE A 208 4.47 4.61 10.42
N ALA A 209 3.79 5.06 11.48
CA ALA A 209 2.32 5.05 11.52
C ALA A 209 1.74 6.01 10.48
N ASP A 210 2.30 7.22 10.35
CA ASP A 210 1.90 8.17 9.32
C ASP A 210 2.20 7.64 7.91
N MET A 211 3.39 7.05 7.71
CA MET A 211 3.78 6.41 6.45
C MET A 211 2.83 5.28 6.05
N ALA A 212 2.27 4.57 7.02
CA ALA A 212 1.30 3.50 6.77
C ALA A 212 -0.08 4.05 6.38
N ILE A 213 -0.55 5.09 7.08
CA ILE A 213 -1.91 5.64 6.92
C ILE A 213 -2.02 6.49 5.66
N TRP A 214 -1.01 7.31 5.38
CA TRP A 214 -1.09 8.38 4.37
C TRP A 214 -1.35 7.88 2.96
N PRO A 215 -0.72 6.78 2.46
CA PRO A 215 -0.99 6.29 1.12
C PRO A 215 -2.44 5.81 0.89
N TRP A 216 -3.15 5.44 1.97
CA TRP A 216 -4.55 5.02 1.91
C TRP A 216 -5.49 6.20 2.14
N TYR A 217 -5.42 6.81 3.32
CA TYR A 217 -6.40 7.79 3.76
C TYR A 217 -6.09 9.19 3.20
N GLY A 218 -4.82 9.51 2.97
CA GLY A 218 -4.44 10.74 2.28
C GLY A 218 -4.84 10.70 0.80
N ALA A 219 -4.60 9.57 0.12
CA ALA A 219 -5.07 9.40 -1.25
C ALA A 219 -6.61 9.50 -1.35
N LEU A 220 -7.33 8.90 -0.40
CA LEU A 220 -8.79 9.03 -0.31
C LEU A 220 -9.23 10.47 -0.03
N ALA A 221 -8.58 11.17 0.91
CA ALA A 221 -8.89 12.55 1.24
C ALA A 221 -8.74 13.48 0.02
N LYS A 222 -7.78 13.20 -0.86
CA LYS A 222 -7.61 13.95 -2.12
C LYS A 222 -8.45 13.41 -3.29
N GLY A 223 -9.33 12.44 -3.07
CA GLY A 223 -10.18 11.84 -4.11
C GLY A 223 -9.42 11.04 -5.16
N LEU A 224 -8.19 10.61 -4.87
CA LEU A 224 -7.29 9.95 -5.84
C LEU A 224 -7.52 8.44 -5.96
N VAL A 225 -8.37 7.86 -5.12
CA VAL A 225 -8.71 6.44 -5.14
C VAL A 225 -10.22 6.25 -5.25
N TYR A 226 -10.61 5.26 -6.05
CA TYR A 226 -11.99 4.76 -6.22
C TYR A 226 -13.02 5.77 -6.75
N ASP A 227 -12.62 6.98 -7.14
CA ASP A 227 -13.55 8.06 -7.53
C ASP A 227 -14.65 8.28 -6.48
N ALA A 228 -14.25 8.25 -5.21
CA ALA A 228 -15.15 8.19 -4.05
C ALA A 228 -15.15 9.47 -3.20
N GLY A 229 -14.40 10.49 -3.62
CA GLY A 229 -14.20 11.71 -2.82
C GLY A 229 -15.51 12.44 -2.51
N GLU A 230 -16.36 12.64 -3.52
CA GLU A 230 -17.68 13.24 -3.35
C GLU A 230 -18.60 12.33 -2.53
N PHE A 231 -18.68 11.04 -2.89
CA PHE A 231 -19.55 10.06 -2.24
C PHE A 231 -19.31 9.93 -0.72
N LEU A 232 -18.05 9.98 -0.29
CA LEU A 232 -17.68 9.90 1.13
C LEU A 232 -17.58 11.27 1.81
N GLN A 233 -17.81 12.36 1.07
CA GLN A 233 -17.71 13.75 1.53
C GLN A 233 -16.34 14.05 2.16
N VAL A 234 -15.27 13.62 1.49
CA VAL A 234 -13.92 13.64 2.08
C VAL A 234 -13.39 15.05 2.38
N HIS A 235 -14.02 16.07 1.81
CA HIS A 235 -13.72 17.47 2.07
C HIS A 235 -14.14 17.93 3.48
N GLU A 236 -14.99 17.19 4.19
CA GLU A 236 -15.41 17.51 5.57
C GLU A 236 -14.31 17.23 6.60
N TYR A 237 -13.43 16.26 6.34
CA TYR A 237 -12.33 15.86 7.24
C TYR A 237 -11.13 16.82 7.14
N LYS A 238 -11.30 18.03 7.67
CA LYS A 238 -10.33 19.15 7.52
C LYS A 238 -8.96 18.85 8.10
N ASN A 239 -8.87 18.10 9.19
CA ASN A 239 -7.60 17.76 9.82
C ASN A 239 -6.87 16.69 9.03
N VAL A 240 -7.60 15.71 8.48
CA VAL A 240 -7.02 14.73 7.54
C VAL A 240 -6.52 15.43 6.27
N GLN A 241 -7.27 16.40 5.73
CA GLN A 241 -6.81 17.20 4.57
C GLN A 241 -5.51 17.94 4.88
N ARG A 242 -5.45 18.67 6.00
CA ARG A 242 -4.26 19.41 6.43
C ARG A 242 -3.03 18.50 6.59
N TRP A 243 -3.18 17.40 7.32
CA TRP A 243 -2.11 16.42 7.50
C TRP A 243 -1.68 15.81 6.15
N THR A 244 -2.64 15.50 5.27
CA THR A 244 -2.35 14.94 3.95
C THR A 244 -1.49 15.89 3.12
N ASP A 245 -1.87 17.17 3.07
CA ASP A 245 -1.16 18.20 2.31
C ASP A 245 0.22 18.47 2.91
N GLN A 246 0.34 18.51 4.24
CA GLN A 246 1.62 18.62 4.94
C GLN A 246 2.59 17.51 4.52
N LEU A 247 2.16 16.24 4.59
CA LEU A 247 2.99 15.09 4.22
C LEU A 247 3.32 15.06 2.73
N ALA A 248 2.41 15.51 1.87
CA ALA A 248 2.63 15.60 0.42
C ALA A 248 3.77 16.58 0.04
N THR A 249 4.13 17.51 0.91
CA THR A 249 5.25 18.44 0.66
C THR A 249 6.62 17.79 0.79
N ARG A 250 6.73 16.69 1.56
CA ARG A 250 8.01 16.03 1.88
C ARG A 250 8.68 15.49 0.60
N PRO A 251 9.96 15.81 0.34
CA PRO A 251 10.66 15.33 -0.87
C PRO A 251 10.67 13.80 -0.99
N ALA A 252 10.91 13.08 0.11
CA ALA A 252 10.91 11.63 0.14
C ALA A 252 9.52 11.03 -0.15
N VAL A 253 8.44 11.63 0.34
CA VAL A 253 7.07 11.23 -0.02
C VAL A 253 6.80 11.41 -1.51
N LYS A 254 7.25 12.53 -2.09
CA LYS A 254 7.12 12.80 -3.54
C LYS A 254 7.86 11.77 -4.39
N ARG A 255 9.08 11.37 -4.00
CA ARG A 255 9.84 10.33 -4.68
C ARG A 255 9.23 8.94 -4.48
N GLY A 256 8.97 8.56 -3.22
CA GLY A 256 8.46 7.23 -2.88
C GLY A 256 7.16 6.88 -3.58
N ARG A 257 6.24 7.84 -3.73
CA ARG A 257 4.96 7.61 -4.44
C ARG A 257 5.07 7.41 -5.96
N MET A 258 6.24 7.67 -6.55
CA MET A 258 6.49 7.44 -7.99
C MET A 258 6.94 6.01 -8.27
N VAL A 259 7.57 5.36 -7.29
CA VAL A 259 8.19 4.04 -7.45
C VAL A 259 7.15 2.93 -7.62
N ASN A 260 7.41 2.04 -8.58
CA ASN A 260 6.53 0.99 -9.09
C ASN A 260 5.14 1.48 -9.52
N ARG A 261 4.98 2.77 -9.81
CA ARG A 261 3.73 3.34 -10.28
C ARG A 261 3.60 3.14 -11.79
N VAL A 262 2.47 2.57 -12.21
CA VAL A 262 2.19 2.23 -13.62
C VAL A 262 0.96 2.95 -14.19
N THR A 263 0.38 3.87 -13.43
CA THR A 263 -0.85 4.60 -13.79
C THR A 263 -0.77 6.06 -13.38
N GLY A 264 -1.47 6.93 -14.12
CA GLY A 264 -1.51 8.38 -13.89
C GLY A 264 -0.58 9.13 -14.83
N ASP A 265 -0.17 10.34 -14.46
CA ASP A 265 0.77 11.15 -15.24
C ASP A 265 2.11 10.40 -15.45
N PRO A 266 2.57 10.18 -16.71
CA PRO A 266 3.85 9.53 -17.01
C PRO A 266 5.05 10.13 -16.27
N ALA A 267 5.08 11.45 -16.03
CA ALA A 267 6.15 12.10 -15.26
C ALA A 267 6.18 11.68 -13.78
N SER A 268 5.08 11.12 -13.28
CA SER A 268 4.97 10.58 -11.92
C SER A 268 5.18 9.07 -11.84
N GLN A 269 5.44 8.40 -12.97
CA GLN A 269 5.60 6.95 -13.03
C GLN A 269 7.08 6.58 -13.10
N LEU A 270 7.59 5.91 -12.08
CA LEU A 270 8.89 5.25 -12.10
C LEU A 270 8.64 3.75 -11.91
N ARG A 271 8.63 2.98 -13.00
CA ARG A 271 8.19 1.57 -12.98
C ARG A 271 9.10 0.68 -12.15
N GLU A 272 10.40 0.95 -12.16
CA GLU A 272 11.39 0.31 -11.28
C GLU A 272 12.41 1.36 -10.83
N ARG A 273 13.02 1.13 -9.66
CA ARG A 273 14.09 1.98 -9.11
C ARG A 273 15.29 1.10 -8.82
N HIS A 274 16.43 1.44 -9.42
CA HIS A 274 17.72 0.78 -9.27
C HIS A 274 18.86 1.76 -8.94
N ASP A 275 18.58 3.06 -9.00
CA ASP A 275 19.51 4.12 -8.64
C ASP A 275 18.75 5.41 -8.31
N ALA A 276 19.37 6.31 -7.53
CA ALA A 276 18.76 7.62 -7.24
C ALA A 276 18.59 8.47 -8.52
N SER A 277 19.48 8.30 -9.49
CA SER A 277 19.40 8.99 -10.79
C SER A 277 18.18 8.60 -11.64
N ASP A 278 17.49 7.51 -11.31
CA ASP A 278 16.33 7.04 -12.07
C ASP A 278 15.14 8.01 -12.04
N PHE A 279 14.99 8.81 -10.98
CA PHE A 279 13.97 9.87 -10.93
C PHE A 279 14.19 10.93 -12.00
N ASP A 280 15.45 11.20 -12.36
CA ASP A 280 15.83 12.21 -13.34
C ASP A 280 15.96 11.64 -14.75
N LEU A 281 16.14 10.33 -14.91
CA LEU A 281 16.48 9.71 -16.19
C LEU A 281 15.50 8.66 -16.69
N ARG A 282 14.69 8.04 -15.81
CA ARG A 282 13.92 6.83 -16.11
C ARG A 282 12.45 6.89 -15.75
N THR A 283 11.90 8.08 -15.49
CA THR A 283 10.44 8.24 -15.40
C THR A 283 9.80 7.98 -16.78
N GLN A 284 8.55 7.55 -16.78
CA GLN A 284 7.91 7.04 -18.00
C GLN A 284 7.83 8.07 -19.13
N ASP A 285 7.61 9.35 -18.80
CA ASP A 285 7.67 10.46 -19.77
C ASP A 285 9.02 10.58 -20.49
N LYS A 286 10.12 10.31 -19.80
CA LYS A 286 11.48 10.37 -20.36
C LYS A 286 11.77 9.17 -21.25
N LEU A 287 11.28 7.99 -20.86
CA LEU A 287 11.44 6.78 -21.66
C LEU A 287 10.61 6.84 -22.94
N GLU A 288 9.36 7.32 -22.87
CA GLU A 288 8.48 7.49 -24.03
C GLU A 288 8.97 8.58 -24.99
N ALA A 289 9.62 9.63 -24.49
CA ALA A 289 10.21 10.67 -25.34
C ALA A 289 11.48 10.22 -26.09
N ALA A 290 12.08 9.09 -25.70
CA ALA A 290 13.31 8.55 -26.29
C ALA A 290 13.06 7.44 -27.34
N GLU A 291 11.82 6.99 -27.49
CA GLU A 291 11.37 6.04 -28.52
C GLU A 291 10.95 6.75 -29.83
#